data_AF-A0A1G2Q0D7-F1
#
_entry.id   AF-A0A1G2Q0D7-F1
#
_cell.length_a   1.000
_cell.length_b   1.000
_cell.length_c   1.000
_cell.angle_alpha   90.00
_cell.angle_beta   90.00
_cell.angle_gamma   90.00
#
_symmetry.space_group_name_H-M   'P 1'
#
loop_
_entity.id
_entity.type
_entity.pdbx_description
1 polymer ?
#
loop_
_entity_poly.entity_id
_entity_poly.type
_entity_poly.pdbx_seq_one_letter_code
_entity_poly.pdbx_strand_id
1 'polypeptide(L)'
;MLLAAVPALLLHGNALSIWAFLKVIEGIALFAYVHARGPALLTSSVPLVGFLAGLTVQAIAAFVQFARQRDLGFSFLDESPIAGNLPGVAKFSVHGADVVRAYGFTPHPNILAALLVAGLMAVAFLYLVRGVRLRFGYRIERQREEIVRGLLVFVFATGLVVTFSRSGWAAAAAGLFFVLAVVTRHARLREQFGWEALRFAILLVAILSLLWWIFSPFLAARASIFPQEEAIALRSFYNREAVAMLVRDPFSGVGPGRFVEALAERNPNLPTWSFQPAHNVFLLVGAEYGIAAAAALLLVSIFLAGRVWRRIFSSQDPKTRLANACLFSFLISLAVLALGDHFLWTTQQGRFLFALALGFAAAGFPQETRIIPVS
;
A
#
# COMPACT_ATOMS: atom_id res chain seq x y z
N MET A 1 12.33 -16.63 8.10
CA MET A 1 10.96 -16.79 7.59
C MET A 1 10.76 -18.11 6.87
N LEU A 2 11.46 -18.41 5.76
CA LEU A 2 11.31 -19.70 5.07
C LEU A 2 11.49 -20.89 6.00
N LEU A 3 12.58 -20.92 6.77
CA LEU A 3 12.82 -21.96 7.77
C LEU A 3 11.68 -22.11 8.80
N ALA A 4 11.02 -21.02 9.16
CA ALA A 4 9.88 -21.03 10.09
C ALA A 4 8.57 -21.46 9.43
N ALA A 5 8.49 -21.41 8.10
CA ALA A 5 7.32 -21.79 7.31
C ALA A 5 7.39 -23.23 6.75
N VAL A 6 8.59 -23.86 6.74
CA VAL A 6 8.77 -25.26 6.29
C VAL A 6 7.93 -26.24 7.12
N PRO A 7 7.86 -26.17 8.46
CA PRO A 7 7.04 -27.11 9.24
C PRO A 7 5.57 -27.11 8.83
N ALA A 8 5.00 -25.93 8.56
CA ALA A 8 3.62 -25.79 8.10
C ALA A 8 3.38 -26.49 6.76
N LEU A 9 4.33 -26.39 5.81
CA LEU A 9 4.23 -27.06 4.52
C LEU A 9 4.37 -28.58 4.65
N LEU A 10 5.29 -29.06 5.48
CA LEU A 10 5.52 -30.49 5.68
C LEU A 10 4.32 -31.17 6.36
N LEU A 11 3.64 -30.48 7.28
CA LEU A 11 2.50 -31.02 8.03
C LEU A 11 1.17 -30.92 7.29
N HIS A 12 1.01 -29.94 6.40
CA HIS A 12 -0.25 -29.66 5.70
C HIS A 12 -0.11 -29.67 4.17
N GLY A 13 0.78 -30.50 3.64
CA GLY A 13 1.12 -30.58 2.23
C GLY A 13 -0.04 -31.00 1.33
N ASN A 14 -0.79 -30.02 0.83
CA ASN A 14 -1.77 -30.17 -0.26
C ASN A 14 -1.46 -29.18 -1.38
N ALA A 15 -2.20 -29.26 -2.50
CA ALA A 15 -1.97 -28.39 -3.65
C ALA A 15 -2.07 -26.89 -3.32
N LEU A 16 -3.03 -26.50 -2.46
CA LEU A 16 -3.20 -25.11 -2.03
C LEU A 16 -2.02 -24.62 -1.18
N SER A 17 -1.56 -25.43 -0.22
CA SER A 17 -0.41 -25.13 0.63
C SER A 17 0.87 -24.98 -0.18
N ILE A 18 1.09 -25.86 -1.16
CA ILE A 18 2.25 -25.78 -2.06
C ILE A 18 2.17 -24.50 -2.89
N TRP A 19 1.01 -24.19 -3.47
CA TRP A 19 0.81 -22.95 -4.23
C TRP A 19 1.05 -21.69 -3.39
N ALA A 20 0.48 -21.64 -2.19
CA ALA A 20 0.66 -20.52 -1.27
C ALA A 20 2.14 -20.34 -0.90
N PHE A 21 2.85 -21.44 -0.64
CA PHE A 21 4.28 -21.41 -0.34
C PHE A 21 5.13 -20.95 -1.54
N LEU A 22 4.83 -21.41 -2.75
CA LEU A 22 5.48 -20.94 -3.98
C LEU A 22 5.33 -19.43 -4.16
N LYS A 23 4.17 -18.86 -3.82
CA LYS A 23 3.96 -17.41 -3.86
C LYS A 23 4.75 -16.64 -2.80
N VAL A 24 5.04 -17.25 -1.65
CA VAL A 24 5.99 -16.67 -0.67
C VAL A 24 7.41 -16.69 -1.25
N ILE A 25 7.82 -17.79 -1.90
CA ILE A 25 9.12 -17.88 -2.57
C ILE A 25 9.23 -16.81 -3.67
N GLU A 26 8.19 -16.61 -4.47
CA GLU A 26 8.13 -15.58 -5.51
C GLU A 26 8.40 -14.17 -4.94
N GLY A 27 7.74 -13.83 -3.82
CA GLY A 27 7.98 -12.57 -3.12
C GLY A 27 9.41 -12.45 -2.58
N ILE A 28 9.99 -13.53 -2.05
CA ILE A 28 11.37 -13.55 -1.56
C ILE A 28 12.38 -13.41 -2.71
N ALA A 29 12.12 -14.03 -3.85
CA ALA A 29 12.94 -13.89 -5.05
C ALA A 29 12.94 -12.45 -5.55
N LEU A 30 11.77 -11.79 -5.59
CA LEU A 30 11.67 -10.38 -5.92
C LEU A 30 12.41 -9.50 -4.89
N PHE A 31 12.24 -9.76 -3.60
CA PHE A 31 13.00 -9.07 -2.54
C PHE A 31 14.52 -9.20 -2.76
N ALA A 32 15.01 -10.42 -3.04
CA ALA A 32 16.43 -10.68 -3.26
C ALA A 32 16.96 -9.98 -4.51
N TYR A 33 16.18 -9.98 -5.60
CA TYR A 33 16.49 -9.26 -6.82
C TYR A 33 16.61 -7.75 -6.57
N VAL A 34 15.63 -7.15 -5.88
CA VAL A 34 15.62 -5.72 -5.56
C VAL A 34 16.73 -5.38 -4.56
N HIS A 35 17.04 -6.26 -3.61
CA HIS A 35 18.17 -6.08 -2.71
C HIS A 35 19.49 -6.01 -3.48
N ALA A 36 19.69 -6.90 -4.46
CA ALA A 36 20.92 -6.96 -5.25
C ALA A 36 21.02 -5.86 -6.32
N ARG A 37 19.90 -5.46 -6.94
CA ARG A 37 19.86 -4.52 -8.08
C ARG A 37 19.29 -3.15 -7.74
N GLY A 38 18.82 -2.94 -6.51
CA GLY A 38 18.13 -1.74 -6.05
C GLY A 38 18.86 -0.45 -6.43
N PRO A 39 20.17 -0.29 -6.16
CA PRO A 39 20.89 0.91 -6.53
C PRO A 39 20.84 1.20 -8.03
N ALA A 40 20.98 0.18 -8.88
CA ALA A 40 20.89 0.32 -10.34
C ALA A 40 19.46 0.61 -10.83
N LEU A 41 18.44 0.04 -10.18
CA LEU A 41 17.04 0.37 -10.47
C LEU A 41 16.71 1.83 -10.15
N LEU A 42 17.38 2.40 -9.15
CA LEU A 42 17.22 3.79 -8.71
C LEU A 42 18.05 4.78 -9.55
N THR A 43 18.94 4.30 -10.44
CA THR A 43 19.68 5.18 -11.36
C THR A 43 18.94 5.45 -12.66
N SER A 44 17.96 4.63 -13.03
CA SER A 44 17.12 4.80 -14.21
C SER A 44 15.77 5.38 -13.84
N SER A 45 15.27 6.34 -14.63
CA SER A 45 13.90 6.85 -14.49
C SER A 45 12.85 5.89 -15.06
N VAL A 46 13.24 4.96 -15.95
CA VAL A 46 12.31 4.09 -16.70
C VAL A 46 11.40 3.26 -15.78
N PRO A 47 11.90 2.55 -14.75
CA PRO A 47 11.02 1.76 -13.87
C PRO A 47 10.03 2.64 -13.12
N LEU A 48 10.45 3.82 -12.67
CA LEU A 48 9.60 4.76 -11.95
C LEU A 48 8.54 5.37 -12.86
N VAL A 49 8.90 5.77 -14.08
CA VAL A 49 7.95 6.30 -15.07
C VAL A 49 6.93 5.25 -15.46
N GLY A 50 7.35 4.01 -15.72
CA GLY A 50 6.45 2.90 -16.02
C GLY A 50 5.48 2.61 -14.87
N PHE A 51 5.97 2.62 -13.63
CA PHE A 51 5.14 2.47 -12.43
C PHE A 51 4.10 3.58 -12.32
N LEU A 52 4.51 4.85 -12.43
CA LEU A 52 3.61 6.00 -12.32
C LEU A 52 2.59 6.05 -13.47
N ALA A 53 3.00 5.70 -14.69
CA ALA A 53 2.09 5.61 -15.84
C ALA A 53 1.03 4.53 -15.63
N GLY A 54 1.43 3.32 -15.19
CA GLY A 54 0.50 2.24 -14.87
C GLY A 54 -0.49 2.63 -13.76
N LEU A 55 -0.02 3.28 -12.70
CA LEU A 55 -0.90 3.79 -11.63
C LEU A 55 -1.83 4.91 -12.10
N THR A 56 -1.41 5.72 -13.07
CA THR A 56 -2.24 6.77 -13.66
C THR A 56 -3.41 6.14 -14.41
N VAL A 57 -3.16 5.09 -15.19
CA VAL A 57 -4.21 4.31 -15.87
C VAL A 57 -5.17 3.69 -14.85
N GLN A 58 -4.65 3.10 -13.78
CA GLN A 58 -5.46 2.54 -12.69
C GLN A 58 -6.34 3.59 -12.00
N ALA A 59 -5.80 4.77 -11.70
CA ALA A 59 -6.55 5.86 -11.06
C ALA A 59 -7.65 6.42 -11.96
N ILE A 60 -7.37 6.57 -13.27
CA ILE A 60 -8.37 7.02 -14.25
C ILE A 60 -9.46 5.96 -14.39
N ALA A 61 -9.10 4.69 -14.55
CA ALA A 61 -10.06 3.59 -14.62
C ALA A 61 -10.97 3.56 -13.38
N ALA A 62 -10.39 3.71 -12.19
CA ALA A 62 -11.13 3.78 -10.94
C ALA A 62 -12.12 4.95 -10.89
N PHE A 63 -11.72 6.14 -11.35
CA PHE A 63 -12.62 7.28 -11.44
C PHE A 63 -13.79 7.02 -12.40
N VAL A 64 -13.53 6.44 -13.58
CA VAL A 64 -14.57 6.11 -14.55
C VAL A 64 -15.51 5.01 -14.03
N GLN A 65 -14.98 3.99 -13.35
CA GLN A 65 -15.78 2.96 -12.68
C GLN A 65 -16.71 3.58 -11.63
N PHE A 66 -16.18 4.48 -10.79
CA PHE A 66 -17.01 5.20 -9.81
C PHE A 66 -18.06 6.06 -10.49
N ALA A 67 -17.71 6.83 -11.52
CA ALA A 67 -18.67 7.68 -12.24
C ALA A 67 -19.80 6.87 -12.89
N ARG A 68 -19.52 5.64 -13.33
CA ARG A 68 -20.49 4.74 -13.97
C ARG A 68 -21.20 3.80 -13.00
N GLN A 69 -20.68 3.64 -11.78
CA GLN A 69 -21.12 2.63 -10.79
C GLN A 69 -21.13 1.18 -11.32
N ARG A 70 -20.23 0.88 -12.27
CA ARG A 70 -20.05 -0.45 -12.88
C ARG A 70 -18.62 -0.62 -13.43
N ASP A 71 -18.26 -1.85 -13.81
CA ASP A 71 -17.02 -2.14 -14.53
C ASP A 71 -16.97 -1.45 -15.91
N LEU A 72 -15.77 -1.34 -16.48
CA LEU A 72 -15.51 -0.72 -17.78
C LEU A 72 -15.72 -1.68 -18.95
N GLY A 73 -15.88 -2.97 -18.68
CA GLY A 73 -16.01 -4.03 -19.67
C GLY A 73 -14.66 -4.56 -20.20
N PHE A 74 -13.55 -4.28 -19.53
CA PHE A 74 -12.21 -4.74 -19.89
C PHE A 74 -11.90 -6.12 -19.27
N SER A 75 -12.78 -7.09 -19.46
CA SER A 75 -12.61 -8.45 -18.95
C SER A 75 -11.33 -9.14 -19.44
N PHE A 76 -10.82 -8.76 -20.63
CA PHE A 76 -9.55 -9.28 -21.16
C PHE A 76 -8.32 -8.84 -20.35
N LEU A 77 -8.44 -7.77 -19.55
CA LEU A 77 -7.43 -7.31 -18.59
C LEU A 77 -7.67 -7.87 -17.18
N ASP A 78 -8.55 -8.87 -17.04
CA ASP A 78 -8.97 -9.44 -15.76
C ASP A 78 -9.63 -8.38 -14.85
N GLU A 79 -10.38 -7.44 -15.45
CA GLU A 79 -11.19 -6.48 -14.70
C GLU A 79 -12.25 -7.22 -13.87
N SER A 80 -12.30 -6.95 -12.57
CA SER A 80 -13.29 -7.56 -11.70
C SER A 80 -14.69 -7.01 -12.01
N PRO A 81 -15.71 -7.88 -12.16
CA PRO A 81 -17.08 -7.45 -12.38
C PRO A 81 -17.58 -6.72 -11.13
N ILE A 82 -18.05 -5.49 -11.30
CA ILE A 82 -18.60 -4.67 -10.21
C ILE A 82 -19.94 -4.06 -10.63
N ALA A 83 -20.95 -4.19 -9.77
CA ALA A 83 -22.25 -3.55 -9.92
C ALA A 83 -22.95 -3.51 -8.57
N GLY A 84 -23.89 -2.56 -8.38
CA GLY A 84 -24.56 -2.37 -7.08
C GLY A 84 -25.40 -3.57 -6.61
N ASN A 85 -25.92 -4.37 -7.56
CA ASN A 85 -26.74 -5.55 -7.31
C ASN A 85 -25.93 -6.85 -7.15
N LEU A 86 -24.61 -6.84 -7.36
CA LEU A 86 -23.78 -8.03 -7.22
C LEU A 86 -23.39 -8.27 -5.75
N PRO A 87 -23.62 -9.49 -5.21
CA PRO A 87 -23.16 -9.84 -3.87
C PRO A 87 -21.63 -9.90 -3.82
N GLY A 88 -21.05 -9.57 -2.66
CA GLY A 88 -19.59 -9.57 -2.47
C GLY A 88 -18.84 -8.36 -3.05
N VAL A 89 -19.52 -7.49 -3.83
CA VAL A 89 -18.93 -6.22 -4.27
C VAL A 89 -18.81 -5.26 -3.09
N ALA A 90 -17.66 -4.62 -2.96
CA ALA A 90 -17.37 -3.68 -1.91
C ALA A 90 -18.17 -2.39 -2.14
N LYS A 91 -19.24 -2.24 -1.35
CA LYS A 91 -20.17 -1.11 -1.41
C LYS A 91 -20.39 -0.48 -0.03
N PHE A 92 -21.01 0.68 -0.03
CA PHE A 92 -21.49 1.35 1.18
C PHE A 92 -22.76 2.13 0.87
N SER A 93 -23.60 2.37 1.87
CA SER A 93 -24.86 3.07 1.68
C SER A 93 -24.70 4.57 1.93
N VAL A 94 -25.28 5.39 1.06
CA VAL A 94 -25.42 6.84 1.22
C VAL A 94 -26.87 7.20 0.96
N HIS A 95 -27.55 7.77 1.97
CA HIS A 95 -28.98 8.11 1.90
C HIS A 95 -29.87 6.95 1.41
N GLY A 96 -29.54 5.71 1.78
CA GLY A 96 -30.28 4.51 1.39
C GLY A 96 -29.92 3.93 0.02
N ALA A 97 -29.04 4.58 -0.75
CA ALA A 97 -28.54 4.06 -2.02
C ALA A 97 -27.17 3.39 -1.85
N ASP A 98 -27.00 2.22 -2.46
CA ASP A 98 -25.70 1.52 -2.50
C ASP A 98 -24.75 2.17 -3.50
N VAL A 99 -23.56 2.53 -3.01
CA VAL A 99 -22.48 3.11 -3.79
C VAL A 99 -21.34 2.11 -3.92
N VAL A 100 -21.02 1.75 -5.15
CA VAL A 100 -19.92 0.84 -5.49
C VAL A 100 -18.60 1.58 -5.35
N ARG A 101 -17.64 0.95 -4.65
CA ARG A 101 -16.27 1.47 -4.50
C ARG A 101 -15.48 1.14 -5.76
N ALA A 102 -14.51 1.98 -6.14
CA ALA A 102 -13.71 1.76 -7.33
C ALA A 102 -12.56 0.75 -7.13
N TYR A 103 -12.37 -0.14 -8.10
CA TYR A 103 -11.41 -1.25 -8.04
C TYR A 103 -10.19 -0.99 -8.95
N GLY A 104 -10.34 -0.15 -9.99
CA GLY A 104 -9.42 -0.16 -11.13
C GLY A 104 -9.41 -1.56 -11.75
N PHE A 105 -8.22 -2.03 -12.12
CA PHE A 105 -7.97 -3.42 -12.54
C PHE A 105 -7.39 -4.25 -11.39
N THR A 106 -7.78 -3.96 -10.15
CA THR A 106 -7.40 -4.78 -8.99
C THR A 106 -8.63 -5.54 -8.49
N PRO A 107 -8.46 -6.68 -7.79
CA PRO A 107 -9.61 -7.47 -7.33
C PRO A 107 -10.35 -6.86 -6.14
N HIS A 108 -9.84 -5.77 -5.55
CA HIS A 108 -10.49 -5.11 -4.42
C HIS A 108 -10.00 -3.65 -4.26
N PRO A 109 -10.86 -2.70 -3.84
CA PRO A 109 -10.54 -1.27 -3.71
C PRO A 109 -9.39 -1.00 -2.74
N ASN A 110 -9.19 -1.84 -1.71
CA ASN A 110 -8.09 -1.65 -0.77
C ASN A 110 -6.73 -1.95 -1.40
N ILE A 111 -6.67 -2.82 -2.41
CA ILE A 111 -5.44 -3.14 -3.16
C ILE A 111 -5.08 -1.96 -4.05
N LEU A 112 -6.04 -1.44 -4.81
CA LEU A 112 -5.87 -0.21 -5.58
C LEU A 112 -5.41 0.94 -4.67
N ALA A 113 -6.05 1.12 -3.51
CA ALA A 113 -5.66 2.16 -2.56
C ALA A 113 -4.19 2.03 -2.14
N ALA A 114 -3.70 0.82 -1.86
CA ALA A 114 -2.30 0.60 -1.52
C ALA A 114 -1.32 0.95 -2.65
N LEU A 115 -1.68 0.60 -3.89
CA LEU A 115 -0.92 0.96 -5.09
C LEU A 115 -0.89 2.47 -5.30
N LEU A 116 -2.02 3.16 -5.13
CA LEU A 116 -2.11 4.63 -5.23
C LEU A 116 -1.35 5.34 -4.11
N VAL A 117 -1.35 4.78 -2.89
CA VAL A 117 -0.50 5.29 -1.78
C VAL A 117 0.97 5.20 -2.15
N ALA A 118 1.42 4.08 -2.75
CA ALA A 118 2.80 3.94 -3.23
C ALA A 118 3.13 4.96 -4.33
N GLY A 119 2.21 5.19 -5.28
CA GLY A 119 2.32 6.23 -6.29
C GLY A 119 2.43 7.64 -5.68
N LEU A 120 1.61 7.94 -4.67
CA LEU A 120 1.61 9.22 -3.98
C LEU A 120 2.92 9.44 -3.20
N MET A 121 3.47 8.42 -2.55
CA MET A 121 4.79 8.49 -1.92
C MET A 121 5.91 8.75 -2.94
N ALA A 122 5.85 8.09 -4.10
CA ALA A 122 6.82 8.27 -5.17
C ALA A 122 6.75 9.69 -5.77
N VAL A 123 5.54 10.20 -6.01
CA VAL A 123 5.34 11.58 -6.51
C VAL A 123 5.74 12.61 -5.45
N ALA A 124 5.46 12.35 -4.17
CA ALA A 124 5.94 13.21 -3.07
C ALA A 124 7.47 13.30 -3.06
N PHE A 125 8.17 12.17 -3.21
CA PHE A 125 9.64 12.18 -3.35
C PHE A 125 10.10 13.04 -4.55
N LEU A 126 9.51 12.82 -5.73
CA LEU A 126 9.85 13.58 -6.94
C LEU A 126 9.58 15.08 -6.78
N TYR A 127 8.48 15.45 -6.12
CA TYR A 127 8.15 16.85 -5.84
C TYR A 127 9.19 17.49 -4.90
N LEU A 128 9.52 16.81 -3.79
CA LEU A 128 10.39 17.34 -2.75
C LEU A 128 11.87 17.40 -3.15
N VAL A 129 12.38 16.41 -3.89
CA VAL A 129 13.82 16.28 -4.20
C VAL A 129 14.38 17.41 -5.06
N ARG A 130 13.49 18.23 -5.64
CA ARG A 130 13.82 19.40 -6.47
C ARG A 130 14.77 20.38 -5.76
N GLY A 131 14.48 20.72 -4.51
CA GLY A 131 15.33 21.52 -3.62
C GLY A 131 15.75 22.92 -4.11
N VAL A 132 16.37 23.68 -3.20
CA VAL A 132 16.65 25.13 -3.29
C VAL A 132 17.64 25.59 -4.38
N ARG A 133 18.28 24.70 -5.16
CA ARG A 133 19.27 25.11 -6.19
C ARG A 133 18.73 25.99 -7.33
N LEU A 134 17.42 26.19 -7.40
CA LEU A 134 16.78 27.01 -8.44
C LEU A 134 15.88 28.09 -7.83
N ARG A 135 16.31 28.75 -6.75
CA ARG A 135 15.63 29.96 -6.26
C ARG A 135 15.71 31.03 -7.36
N PHE A 136 14.56 31.39 -7.93
CA PHE A 136 14.32 32.52 -8.84
C PHE A 136 14.61 32.37 -10.35
N GLY A 137 14.91 31.19 -10.86
CA GLY A 137 14.91 30.94 -12.31
C GLY A 137 13.50 30.61 -12.84
N TYR A 138 12.78 31.61 -13.37
CA TYR A 138 11.55 31.40 -14.15
C TYR A 138 11.89 30.68 -15.46
N ARG A 139 11.86 29.34 -15.45
CA ARG A 139 12.09 28.51 -16.65
C ARG A 139 10.80 27.76 -17.00
N ILE A 140 10.41 27.78 -18.27
CA ILE A 140 9.19 27.12 -18.76
C ILE A 140 9.19 25.61 -18.43
N GLU A 141 10.34 24.96 -18.55
CA GLU A 141 10.55 23.55 -18.19
C GLU A 141 10.14 23.27 -16.74
N ARG A 142 10.47 24.18 -15.82
CA ARG A 142 10.15 24.05 -14.39
C ARG A 142 8.65 24.06 -14.14
N GLN A 143 7.91 24.94 -14.81
CA GLN A 143 6.46 25.02 -14.69
C GLN A 143 5.79 23.76 -15.25
N ARG A 144 6.29 23.24 -16.38
CA ARG A 144 5.79 21.97 -16.95
C ARG A 144 5.93 20.82 -15.97
N GLU A 145 7.09 20.66 -15.33
CA GLU A 145 7.29 19.63 -14.31
C GLU A 145 6.37 19.81 -13.09
N GLU A 146 6.16 21.04 -12.63
CA GLU A 146 5.26 21.34 -11.50
C GLU A 146 3.82 20.99 -11.84
N ILE A 147 3.37 21.32 -13.05
CA ILE A 147 2.03 20.97 -13.55
C ILE A 147 1.89 19.45 -13.64
N VAL A 148 2.85 18.73 -14.24
CA VAL A 148 2.79 17.27 -14.37
C VAL A 148 2.75 16.59 -13.00
N ARG A 149 3.63 16.98 -12.07
CA ARG A 149 3.64 16.41 -10.71
C ARG A 149 2.38 16.76 -9.94
N GLY A 150 1.88 17.99 -10.06
CA GLY A 150 0.63 18.41 -9.44
C GLY A 150 -0.58 17.64 -9.98
N LEU A 151 -0.61 17.41 -11.29
CA LEU A 151 -1.63 16.58 -11.93
C LEU A 151 -1.55 15.13 -11.44
N LEU A 152 -0.34 14.56 -11.29
CA LEU A 152 -0.17 13.22 -10.73
C LEU A 152 -0.67 13.13 -9.28
N VAL A 153 -0.37 14.14 -8.44
CA VAL A 153 -0.92 14.21 -7.07
C VAL A 153 -2.45 14.25 -7.12
N PHE A 154 -3.03 15.08 -7.98
CA PHE A 154 -4.47 15.18 -8.14
C PHE A 154 -5.12 13.87 -8.59
N VAL A 155 -4.55 13.22 -9.62
CA VAL A 155 -5.07 11.95 -10.15
C VAL A 155 -4.97 10.84 -9.10
N PHE A 156 -3.85 10.70 -8.40
CA PHE A 156 -3.70 9.68 -7.37
C PHE A 156 -4.56 9.94 -6.13
N ALA A 157 -4.69 11.20 -5.70
CA ALA A 157 -5.58 11.58 -4.61
C ALA A 157 -7.05 11.31 -4.96
N THR A 158 -7.46 11.65 -6.19
CA THR A 158 -8.82 11.37 -6.68
C THR A 158 -9.08 9.88 -6.73
N GLY A 159 -8.18 9.09 -7.32
CA GLY A 159 -8.26 7.63 -7.34
C GLY A 159 -8.36 7.04 -5.94
N LEU A 160 -7.56 7.54 -4.99
CA LEU A 160 -7.56 7.09 -3.60
C LEU A 160 -8.89 7.43 -2.89
N VAL A 161 -9.46 8.61 -3.15
CA VAL A 161 -10.78 9.01 -2.62
C VAL A 161 -11.87 8.06 -3.12
N VAL A 162 -11.94 7.77 -4.42
CA VAL A 162 -13.00 6.92 -5.00
C VAL A 162 -12.87 5.43 -4.65
N THR A 163 -11.71 4.98 -4.13
CA THR A 163 -11.61 3.64 -3.52
C THR A 163 -12.39 3.54 -2.21
N PHE A 164 -12.65 4.67 -1.54
CA PHE A 164 -13.22 4.76 -0.20
C PHE A 164 -12.57 3.81 0.82
N SER A 165 -11.25 3.59 0.70
CA SER A 165 -10.48 2.73 1.59
C SER A 165 -10.02 3.49 2.82
N ARG A 166 -10.65 3.23 3.98
CA ARG A 166 -10.25 3.84 5.27
C ARG A 166 -8.78 3.55 5.62
N SER A 167 -8.33 2.31 5.44
CA SER A 167 -6.92 1.93 5.66
C SER A 167 -5.98 2.60 4.66
N GLY A 168 -6.40 2.78 3.40
CA GLY A 168 -5.68 3.53 2.38
C GLY A 168 -5.50 5.01 2.74
N TRP A 169 -6.56 5.67 3.19
CA TRP A 169 -6.52 7.07 3.64
C TRP A 169 -5.61 7.24 4.85
N ALA A 170 -5.74 6.37 5.85
CA ALA A 170 -4.89 6.37 7.04
C ALA A 170 -3.41 6.14 6.67
N ALA A 171 -3.14 5.22 5.74
CA ALA A 171 -1.79 4.94 5.27
C ALA A 171 -1.15 6.12 4.51
N ALA A 172 -1.90 6.77 3.61
CA ALA A 172 -1.46 8.00 2.95
C ALA A 172 -1.19 9.11 3.96
N ALA A 173 -2.13 9.35 4.88
CA ALA A 173 -2.00 10.39 5.90
C ALA A 173 -0.77 10.17 6.79
N ALA A 174 -0.57 8.95 7.29
CA ALA A 174 0.57 8.62 8.15
C ALA A 174 1.92 8.79 7.43
N GLY A 175 2.03 8.30 6.19
CA GLY A 175 3.25 8.44 5.38
C GLY A 175 3.55 9.90 5.01
N LEU A 176 2.56 10.63 4.51
CA LEU A 176 2.73 12.04 4.11
C LEU A 176 3.02 12.93 5.32
N PHE A 177 2.34 12.71 6.44
CA PHE A 177 2.63 13.43 7.67
C PHE A 177 4.07 13.20 8.11
N PHE A 178 4.53 11.94 8.10
CA PHE A 178 5.89 11.61 8.50
C PHE A 178 6.94 12.30 7.62
N VAL A 179 6.84 12.21 6.29
CA VAL A 179 7.84 12.84 5.40
C VAL A 179 7.88 14.36 5.59
N LEU A 180 6.72 15.00 5.70
CA LEU A 180 6.62 16.45 5.90
C LEU A 180 7.19 16.84 7.27
N ALA A 181 6.91 16.08 8.33
CA ALA A 181 7.45 16.31 9.66
C ALA A 181 8.98 16.16 9.69
N VAL A 182 9.54 15.14 9.03
CA VAL A 182 10.99 14.95 8.95
C VAL A 182 11.66 16.09 8.17
N VAL A 183 11.10 16.49 7.02
CA VAL A 183 11.65 17.59 6.22
C VAL A 183 11.61 18.91 6.98
N THR A 184 10.53 19.19 7.72
CA THR A 184 10.36 20.45 8.45
C THR A 184 11.12 20.51 9.78
N ARG A 185 11.36 19.38 10.45
CA ARG A 185 12.07 19.34 11.73
C ARG A 185 13.58 19.17 11.58
N HIS A 186 14.04 18.48 10.54
CA HIS A 186 15.48 18.26 10.36
C HIS A 186 16.14 19.47 9.69
N ALA A 187 17.03 20.19 10.40
CA ALA A 187 17.66 21.44 9.94
C ALA A 187 18.16 21.43 8.49
N ARG A 188 19.03 20.46 8.12
CA ARG A 188 19.56 20.35 6.75
C ARG A 188 18.48 20.07 5.69
N LEU A 189 17.47 19.26 5.99
CA LEU A 189 16.37 18.99 5.05
C LEU A 189 15.46 20.21 4.91
N ARG A 190 15.18 20.91 6.02
CA ARG A 190 14.38 22.14 6.02
C ARG A 190 15.04 23.22 5.18
N GLU A 191 16.35 23.41 5.34
CA GLU A 191 17.12 24.38 4.57
C GLU A 191 17.04 24.11 3.06
N GLN A 192 17.17 22.85 2.66
CA GLN A 192 17.23 22.48 1.24
C GLN A 192 15.87 22.24 0.58
N PHE A 193 14.89 21.70 1.31
CA PHE A 193 13.61 21.22 0.76
C PHE A 193 12.37 21.82 1.45
N GLY A 194 12.54 22.66 2.49
CA GLY A 194 11.41 23.18 3.29
C GLY A 194 10.39 23.97 2.47
N TRP A 195 10.83 24.74 1.46
CA TRP A 195 9.91 25.46 0.57
C TRP A 195 9.12 24.53 -0.34
N GLU A 196 9.75 23.49 -0.88
CA GLU A 196 9.05 22.50 -1.71
C GLU A 196 8.08 21.67 -0.85
N ALA A 197 8.44 21.39 0.41
CA ALA A 197 7.53 20.77 1.37
C ALA A 197 6.31 21.64 1.69
N LEU A 198 6.51 22.95 1.89
CA LEU A 198 5.41 23.90 2.11
C LEU A 198 4.49 23.98 0.88
N ARG A 199 5.06 24.11 -0.33
CA ARG A 199 4.29 24.14 -1.59
C ARG A 199 3.51 22.86 -1.80
N PHE A 200 4.15 21.70 -1.57
CA PHE A 200 3.50 20.40 -1.65
C PHE A 200 2.35 20.29 -0.63
N ALA A 201 2.57 20.75 0.62
CA ALA A 201 1.53 20.74 1.65
C ALA A 201 0.34 21.63 1.28
N ILE A 202 0.59 22.85 0.77
CA ILE A 202 -0.47 23.75 0.29
C ILE A 202 -1.24 23.12 -0.87
N LEU A 203 -0.53 22.56 -1.86
CA LEU A 203 -1.14 21.87 -3.00
C LEU A 203 -2.01 20.70 -2.52
N LEU A 204 -1.49 19.88 -1.60
CA LEU A 204 -2.21 18.74 -1.04
C LEU A 204 -3.48 19.21 -0.31
N VAL A 205 -3.39 20.24 0.53
CA VAL A 205 -4.56 20.81 1.22
C VAL A 205 -5.57 21.36 0.21
N ALA A 206 -5.13 22.07 -0.82
CA ALA A 206 -6.02 22.59 -1.86
C ALA A 206 -6.76 21.47 -2.60
N ILE A 207 -6.04 20.40 -2.99
CA ILE A 207 -6.61 19.22 -3.64
C ILE A 207 -7.59 18.51 -2.70
N LEU A 208 -7.22 18.27 -1.44
CA LEU A 208 -8.07 17.58 -0.48
C LEU A 208 -9.34 18.39 -0.15
N SER A 209 -9.24 19.72 -0.05
CA SER A 209 -10.39 20.61 0.12
C SER A 209 -11.32 20.57 -1.09
N LEU A 210 -10.77 20.58 -2.30
CA LEU A 210 -11.54 20.43 -3.54
C LEU A 210 -12.26 19.07 -3.60
N LEU A 211 -11.54 17.98 -3.31
CA LEU A 211 -12.11 16.63 -3.28
C LEU A 211 -13.15 16.49 -2.18
N TRP A 212 -12.94 17.11 -1.01
CA TRP A 212 -13.95 17.16 0.04
C TRP A 212 -15.22 17.86 -0.44
N TRP A 213 -15.08 19.03 -1.08
CA TRP A 213 -16.22 19.76 -1.64
C TRP A 213 -17.01 18.92 -2.65
N ILE A 214 -16.33 18.21 -3.56
CA ILE A 214 -16.96 17.38 -4.59
C ILE A 214 -17.61 16.11 -3.99
N PHE A 215 -16.92 15.41 -3.09
CA PHE A 215 -17.30 14.07 -2.62
C PHE A 215 -17.87 14.05 -1.18
N SER A 216 -18.19 15.21 -0.60
CA SER A 216 -18.58 15.34 0.82
C SER A 216 -19.63 14.35 1.32
N PRO A 217 -20.76 14.06 0.64
CA PRO A 217 -21.74 13.10 1.19
C PRO A 217 -21.17 11.68 1.26
N PHE A 218 -20.39 11.27 0.25
CA PHE A 218 -19.75 9.95 0.21
C PHE A 218 -18.63 9.83 1.24
N LEU A 219 -17.81 10.88 1.37
CA LEU A 219 -16.72 10.93 2.33
C LEU A 219 -17.24 10.95 3.76
N ALA A 220 -18.28 11.73 4.05
CA ALA A 220 -18.91 11.79 5.38
C ALA A 220 -19.48 10.42 5.78
N ALA A 221 -20.20 9.75 4.88
CA ALA A 221 -20.75 8.40 5.11
C ALA A 221 -19.66 7.35 5.38
N ARG A 222 -18.44 7.54 4.87
CA ARG A 222 -17.30 6.63 5.09
C ARG A 222 -16.43 7.02 6.27
N ALA A 223 -16.42 8.29 6.65
CA ALA A 223 -15.68 8.82 7.78
C ALA A 223 -16.38 8.50 9.11
N SER A 224 -17.71 8.41 9.13
CA SER A 224 -18.44 7.91 10.29
C SER A 224 -18.04 6.46 10.57
N ILE A 225 -17.63 6.19 11.82
CA ILE A 225 -17.30 4.85 12.32
C ILE A 225 -18.36 4.49 13.35
N PHE A 226 -19.32 3.66 12.98
CA PHE A 226 -20.27 3.10 13.93
C PHE A 226 -19.80 1.73 14.39
N PRO A 227 -19.69 1.45 15.70
CA PRO A 227 -19.31 0.13 16.21
C PRO A 227 -20.19 -1.02 15.69
N GLN A 228 -21.44 -0.72 15.32
CA GLN A 228 -22.41 -1.64 14.75
C GLN A 228 -22.25 -1.84 13.23
N GLU A 229 -21.27 -1.20 12.58
CA GLU A 229 -20.97 -1.46 11.18
C GLU A 229 -20.56 -2.92 10.98
N GLU A 230 -21.27 -3.59 10.07
CA GLU A 230 -20.99 -4.97 9.65
C GLU A 230 -19.51 -5.16 9.28
N ALA A 231 -18.91 -4.18 8.59
CA ALA A 231 -17.51 -4.23 8.19
C ALA A 231 -16.51 -4.21 9.38
N ILE A 232 -16.88 -3.68 10.54
CA ILE A 232 -16.04 -3.70 11.75
C ILE A 232 -16.25 -5.00 12.52
N ALA A 233 -17.52 -5.42 12.66
CA ALA A 233 -17.88 -6.69 13.29
C ALA A 233 -17.23 -7.89 12.58
N LEU A 234 -17.30 -7.94 11.24
CA LEU A 234 -16.68 -8.99 10.43
C LEU A 234 -15.16 -9.03 10.57
N ARG A 235 -14.49 -7.86 10.57
CA ARG A 235 -13.04 -7.81 10.82
C ARG A 235 -12.66 -8.35 12.19
N SER A 236 -13.43 -8.01 13.22
CA SER A 236 -13.21 -8.55 14.57
C SER A 236 -13.41 -10.06 14.58
N PHE A 237 -14.46 -10.56 13.92
CA PHE A 237 -14.72 -11.99 13.76
C PHE A 237 -13.54 -12.73 13.12
N TYR A 238 -13.08 -12.31 11.93
CA TYR A 238 -11.97 -13.01 11.26
C TYR A 238 -10.65 -12.95 12.05
N ASN A 239 -10.38 -11.83 12.73
CA ASN A 239 -9.18 -11.73 13.58
C ASN A 239 -9.27 -12.64 14.81
N ARG A 240 -10.45 -12.82 15.40
CA ARG A 240 -10.67 -13.80 16.49
C ARG A 240 -10.47 -15.22 16.00
N GLU A 241 -10.97 -15.53 14.80
CA GLU A 241 -10.78 -16.85 14.19
C GLU A 241 -9.29 -17.14 13.91
N ALA A 242 -8.52 -16.14 13.45
CA ALA A 242 -7.07 -16.27 13.31
C ALA A 242 -6.37 -16.54 14.63
N VAL A 243 -6.74 -15.83 15.70
CA VAL A 243 -6.18 -16.09 17.04
C VAL A 243 -6.54 -17.50 17.51
N ALA A 244 -7.79 -17.93 17.34
CA ALA A 244 -8.23 -19.27 17.73
C ALA A 244 -7.47 -20.38 16.98
N MET A 245 -7.27 -20.21 15.66
CA MET A 245 -6.46 -21.12 14.85
C MET A 245 -4.99 -21.16 15.31
N LEU A 246 -4.39 -20.00 15.59
CA LEU A 246 -3.02 -19.90 16.06
C LEU A 246 -2.84 -20.50 17.46
N VAL A 247 -3.80 -20.31 18.37
CA VAL A 247 -3.75 -20.89 19.73
C VAL A 247 -3.85 -22.42 19.67
N ARG A 248 -4.65 -22.96 18.76
CA ARG A 248 -4.80 -24.40 18.57
C ARG A 248 -3.53 -25.04 18.01
N ASP A 249 -2.97 -24.46 16.95
CA ASP A 249 -1.81 -25.00 16.24
C ASP A 249 -0.67 -23.96 16.17
N PRO A 250 0.01 -23.64 17.28
CA PRO A 250 0.94 -22.50 17.35
C PRO A 250 2.22 -22.69 16.53
N PHE A 251 2.62 -23.94 16.26
CA PHE A 251 3.87 -24.23 15.54
C PHE A 251 3.72 -24.21 14.03
N SER A 252 2.65 -24.81 13.50
CA SER A 252 2.42 -24.96 12.05
C SER A 252 1.30 -24.06 11.52
N GLY A 253 0.45 -23.52 12.40
CA GLY A 253 -0.84 -22.98 11.98
C GLY A 253 -1.72 -24.09 11.38
N VAL A 254 -2.77 -23.68 10.66
CA VAL A 254 -3.68 -24.57 9.93
C VAL A 254 -3.13 -24.98 8.55
N GLY A 255 -2.00 -24.41 8.14
CA GLY A 255 -1.32 -24.66 6.87
C GLY A 255 -1.32 -23.44 5.93
N PRO A 256 -0.29 -23.33 5.05
CA PRO A 256 -0.14 -22.21 4.13
C PRO A 256 -1.39 -21.96 3.25
N GLY A 257 -1.96 -20.75 3.27
CA GLY A 257 -3.13 -20.43 2.43
C GLY A 257 -4.44 -21.10 2.84
N ARG A 258 -4.46 -21.89 3.92
CA ARG A 258 -5.63 -22.69 4.33
C ARG A 258 -6.56 -21.99 5.31
N PHE A 259 -6.32 -20.71 5.62
CA PHE A 259 -7.14 -19.96 6.57
C PHE A 259 -8.64 -20.03 6.21
N VAL A 260 -8.97 -19.82 4.94
CA VAL A 260 -10.38 -19.78 4.48
C VAL A 260 -11.02 -21.17 4.51
N GLU A 261 -10.26 -22.23 4.19
CA GLU A 261 -10.73 -23.62 4.33
C GLU A 261 -11.05 -23.95 5.79
N ALA A 262 -10.11 -23.66 6.70
CA ALA A 262 -10.27 -23.89 8.13
C ALA A 262 -11.42 -23.06 8.72
N LEU A 263 -11.65 -21.85 8.19
CA LEU A 263 -12.79 -21.01 8.57
C LEU A 263 -14.11 -21.66 8.15
N ALA A 264 -14.18 -22.18 6.92
CA ALA A 264 -15.37 -22.85 6.39
C ALA A 264 -15.71 -24.15 7.13
N GLU A 265 -14.69 -24.96 7.47
CA GLU A 265 -14.86 -26.17 8.27
C GLU A 265 -15.44 -25.87 9.67
N ARG A 266 -15.02 -24.76 10.30
CA ARG A 266 -15.49 -24.35 11.63
C ARG A 266 -16.83 -23.61 11.59
N ASN A 267 -17.18 -23.01 10.46
CA ASN A 267 -18.37 -22.17 10.31
C ASN A 267 -19.13 -22.50 9.01
N PRO A 268 -19.68 -23.72 8.88
CA PRO A 268 -20.26 -24.22 7.62
C PRO A 268 -21.52 -23.45 7.19
N ASN A 269 -22.16 -22.74 8.11
CA ASN A 269 -23.40 -21.99 7.87
C ASN A 269 -23.16 -20.52 7.44
N LEU A 270 -21.90 -20.09 7.29
CA LEU A 270 -21.63 -18.74 6.81
C LEU A 270 -22.00 -18.61 5.32
N PRO A 271 -22.52 -17.45 4.89
CA PRO A 271 -22.72 -17.19 3.48
C PRO A 271 -21.42 -17.30 2.69
N THR A 272 -21.50 -17.77 1.44
CA THR A 272 -20.32 -18.04 0.61
C THR A 272 -19.43 -16.81 0.38
N TRP A 273 -20.03 -15.62 0.30
CA TRP A 273 -19.30 -14.34 0.17
C TRP A 273 -18.64 -13.85 1.45
N SER A 274 -18.93 -14.48 2.59
CA SER A 274 -18.37 -14.15 3.91
C SER A 274 -17.09 -14.95 4.21
N PHE A 275 -16.63 -15.83 3.32
CA PHE A 275 -15.37 -16.54 3.49
C PHE A 275 -14.18 -15.68 3.02
N GLN A 276 -13.57 -14.97 3.96
CA GLN A 276 -12.46 -14.05 3.71
C GLN A 276 -11.34 -14.23 4.74
N PRO A 277 -10.08 -13.89 4.39
CA PRO A 277 -8.98 -13.94 5.34
C PRO A 277 -9.09 -12.95 6.51
N ALA A 278 -8.34 -13.22 7.58
CA ALA A 278 -8.18 -12.29 8.69
C ALA A 278 -7.55 -10.98 8.24
N HIS A 279 -8.17 -9.85 8.58
CA HIS A 279 -7.79 -8.50 8.12
C HIS A 279 -6.60 -7.92 8.91
N ASN A 280 -5.59 -8.74 9.14
CA ASN A 280 -4.31 -8.39 9.73
C ASN A 280 -3.26 -9.39 9.24
N VAL A 281 -2.26 -8.91 8.52
CA VAL A 281 -1.22 -9.75 7.91
C VAL A 281 -0.52 -10.62 8.94
N PHE A 282 -0.18 -10.09 10.11
CA PHE A 282 0.60 -10.82 11.11
C PHE A 282 -0.23 -11.91 11.79
N LEU A 283 -1.50 -11.63 12.09
CA LEU A 283 -2.43 -12.66 12.60
C LEU A 283 -2.69 -13.74 11.57
N LEU A 284 -2.88 -13.36 10.30
CA LEU A 284 -3.10 -14.31 9.21
C LEU A 284 -1.88 -15.22 9.00
N VAL A 285 -0.67 -14.65 8.95
CA VAL A 285 0.58 -15.43 8.84
C VAL A 285 0.71 -16.36 10.04
N GLY A 286 0.36 -15.90 11.25
CA GLY A 286 0.36 -16.74 12.45
C GLY A 286 -0.62 -17.91 12.33
N ALA A 287 -1.84 -17.65 11.90
CA ALA A 287 -2.85 -18.68 11.71
C ALA A 287 -2.47 -19.70 10.64
N GLU A 288 -1.80 -19.30 9.55
CA GLU A 288 -1.46 -20.20 8.44
C GLU A 288 -0.10 -20.90 8.59
N TYR A 289 0.90 -20.25 9.21
CA TYR A 289 2.29 -20.72 9.26
C TYR A 289 2.84 -20.85 10.68
N GLY A 290 2.05 -20.56 11.71
CA GLY A 290 2.46 -20.58 13.11
C GLY A 290 3.12 -19.28 13.61
N ILE A 291 3.27 -19.19 14.93
CA ILE A 291 3.76 -18.00 15.63
C ILE A 291 5.20 -17.64 15.24
N ALA A 292 6.03 -18.65 14.99
CA ALA A 292 7.43 -18.45 14.60
C ALA A 292 7.56 -17.73 13.25
N ALA A 293 6.69 -18.06 12.28
CA ALA A 293 6.67 -17.42 10.98
C ALA A 293 6.18 -15.97 11.08
N ALA A 294 5.11 -15.72 11.84
CA ALA A 294 4.59 -14.38 12.10
C ALA A 294 5.63 -13.49 12.80
N ALA A 295 6.27 -13.99 13.85
CA ALA A 295 7.33 -13.29 14.57
C ALA A 295 8.52 -13.00 13.65
N ALA A 296 8.96 -13.96 12.83
CA ALA A 296 10.04 -13.75 11.88
C ALA A 296 9.73 -12.64 10.86
N LEU A 297 8.50 -12.62 10.32
CA LEU A 297 8.07 -11.57 9.38
C LEU A 297 8.08 -10.19 10.04
N LEU A 298 7.53 -10.09 11.26
CA LEU A 298 7.47 -8.85 12.03
C LEU A 298 8.88 -8.34 12.37
N LEU A 299 9.74 -9.20 12.92
CA LEU A 299 11.10 -8.85 13.32
C LEU A 299 11.96 -8.43 12.14
N VAL A 300 11.87 -9.11 10.99
CA VAL A 300 12.56 -8.70 9.76
C VAL A 300 12.06 -7.33 9.31
N SER A 301 10.75 -7.10 9.31
CA SER A 301 10.16 -5.82 8.91
C SER A 301 10.64 -4.67 9.82
N ILE A 302 10.63 -4.87 11.14
CA ILE A 302 11.14 -3.91 12.13
C ILE A 302 12.64 -3.67 11.94
N PHE A 303 13.43 -4.73 11.75
CA PHE A 303 14.88 -4.62 11.52
C PHE A 303 15.19 -3.79 10.27
N LEU A 304 14.49 -4.04 9.16
CA LEU A 304 14.65 -3.29 7.91
C LEU A 304 14.23 -1.84 8.07
N ALA A 305 13.08 -1.58 8.71
CA ALA A 305 12.65 -0.22 9.02
C ALA A 305 13.68 0.51 9.89
N GLY A 306 14.23 -0.15 10.92
CA GLY A 306 15.29 0.40 11.77
C GLY A 306 16.60 0.69 11.02
N ARG A 307 16.94 -0.08 9.97
CA ARG A 307 18.06 0.25 9.07
C ARG A 307 17.78 1.53 8.28
N VAL A 308 16.59 1.68 7.70
CA VAL A 308 16.21 2.89 6.97
C VAL A 308 16.17 4.10 7.90
N TRP A 309 15.59 3.96 9.09
CA TRP A 309 15.58 5.00 10.12
C TRP A 309 16.98 5.52 10.43
N ARG A 310 17.93 4.62 10.72
CA ARG A 310 19.33 5.01 10.97
C ARG A 310 19.94 5.77 9.79
N ARG A 311 19.64 5.37 8.55
CA ARG A 311 20.12 6.05 7.33
C ARG A 311 19.57 7.47 7.18
N ILE A 312 18.39 7.79 7.71
CA ILE A 312 17.87 9.17 7.72
C ILE A 312 18.85 10.09 8.48
N PHE A 313 19.39 9.65 9.61
CA PHE A 313 20.27 10.48 10.43
C PHE A 313 21.75 10.37 10.03
N SER A 314 22.19 9.22 9.50
CA SER A 314 23.60 9.02 9.13
C SER A 314 23.98 9.48 7.72
N SER A 315 23.02 9.58 6.78
CA SER A 315 23.32 10.02 5.41
C SER A 315 23.79 11.47 5.40
N GLN A 316 24.96 11.75 4.82
CA GLN A 316 25.48 13.13 4.74
C GLN A 316 24.78 13.96 3.66
N ASP A 317 24.54 13.35 2.50
CA ASP A 317 23.84 13.97 1.37
C ASP A 317 22.33 14.15 1.68
N PRO A 318 21.79 15.38 1.58
CA PRO A 318 20.38 15.64 1.84
C PRO A 318 19.41 14.94 0.87
N LYS A 319 19.80 14.68 -0.39
CA LYS A 319 18.92 13.96 -1.34
C LYS A 319 18.77 12.50 -0.95
N THR A 320 19.88 11.83 -0.64
CA THR A 320 19.92 10.46 -0.11
C THR A 320 19.15 10.39 1.21
N ARG A 321 19.30 11.40 2.08
CA ARG A 321 18.54 11.51 3.32
C ARG A 321 17.03 11.63 3.07
N LEU A 322 16.61 12.48 2.14
CA LEU A 322 15.21 12.64 1.75
C LEU A 322 14.65 11.34 1.17
N ALA A 323 15.41 10.64 0.32
CA ALA A 323 15.02 9.34 -0.22
C ALA A 323 14.79 8.30 0.88
N ASN A 324 15.67 8.23 1.89
CA ASN A 324 15.47 7.38 3.06
C ASN A 324 14.23 7.80 3.89
N ALA A 325 13.97 9.11 4.04
CA ALA A 325 12.78 9.59 4.72
C ALA A 325 11.49 9.20 3.98
N CYS A 326 11.47 9.32 2.65
CA CYS A 326 10.33 8.91 1.81
C CYS A 326 10.13 7.38 1.85
N LEU A 327 11.22 6.61 1.81
CA LEU A 327 11.15 5.15 1.94
C LEU A 327 10.60 4.73 3.30
N PHE A 328 11.05 5.35 4.39
CA PHE A 328 10.51 5.08 5.73
C PHE A 328 9.03 5.48 5.84
N SER A 329 8.65 6.59 5.22
CA SER A 329 7.25 7.03 5.13
C SER A 329 6.38 5.96 4.45
N PHE A 330 6.87 5.39 3.36
CA PHE A 330 6.17 4.31 2.66
C PHE A 330 6.11 3.03 3.49
N LEU A 331 7.16 2.70 4.26
CA LEU A 331 7.11 1.58 5.22
C LEU A 331 6.06 1.80 6.32
N ILE A 332 5.89 3.04 6.82
CA ILE A 332 4.81 3.39 7.75
C ILE A 332 3.45 3.15 7.08
N SER A 333 3.26 3.62 5.84
CA SER A 333 2.03 3.40 5.08
C SER A 333 1.73 1.90 4.94
N LEU A 334 2.72 1.08 4.60
CA LEU A 334 2.56 -0.37 4.50
C LEU A 334 2.25 -1.02 5.85
N ALA A 335 2.82 -0.53 6.95
CA ALA A 335 2.49 -1.02 8.29
C ALA A 335 1.02 -0.76 8.64
N VAL A 336 0.51 0.44 8.33
CA VAL A 336 -0.92 0.77 8.51
C VAL A 336 -1.82 -0.14 7.67
N LEU A 337 -1.44 -0.40 6.42
CA LEU A 337 -2.18 -1.31 5.53
C LEU A 337 -2.14 -2.76 6.04
N ALA A 338 -0.99 -3.24 6.48
CA ALA A 338 -0.81 -4.61 7.00
C ALA A 338 -1.60 -4.88 8.28
N LEU A 339 -1.89 -3.84 9.08
CA LEU A 339 -2.73 -3.95 10.27
C LEU A 339 -4.22 -3.91 9.97
N GLY A 340 -4.62 -3.33 8.83
CA GLY A 340 -6.02 -3.13 8.47
C GLY A 340 -6.58 -4.09 7.42
N ASP A 341 -5.73 -4.87 6.75
CA ASP A 341 -6.12 -5.79 5.68
C ASP A 341 -5.06 -6.89 5.43
N HIS A 342 -5.42 -7.93 4.66
CA HIS A 342 -4.60 -9.11 4.38
C HIS A 342 -3.93 -9.12 3.01
N PHE A 343 -4.28 -8.21 2.10
CA PHE A 343 -3.89 -8.31 0.68
C PHE A 343 -2.37 -8.27 0.45
N LEU A 344 -1.59 -7.63 1.34
CA LEU A 344 -0.12 -7.61 1.27
C LEU A 344 0.49 -9.02 1.42
N TRP A 345 -0.26 -9.96 1.98
CA TRP A 345 0.15 -11.35 2.17
C TRP A 345 -0.55 -12.34 1.24
N THR A 346 -1.74 -12.01 0.73
CA THR A 346 -2.63 -12.96 0.04
C THR A 346 -2.73 -12.72 -1.47
N THR A 347 -2.56 -11.48 -1.92
CA THR A 347 -2.68 -11.11 -3.34
C THR A 347 -1.30 -10.89 -3.97
N GLN A 348 -1.18 -11.14 -5.28
CA GLN A 348 0.10 -10.99 -5.97
C GLN A 348 0.57 -9.52 -6.01
N GLN A 349 -0.34 -8.59 -6.29
CA GLN A 349 -0.05 -7.16 -6.31
C GLN A 349 0.44 -6.69 -4.92
N GLY A 350 -0.23 -7.11 -3.85
CA GLY A 350 0.16 -6.79 -2.48
C GLY A 350 1.51 -7.40 -2.08
N ARG A 351 1.74 -8.68 -2.38
CA ARG A 351 3.02 -9.37 -2.12
C ARG A 351 4.18 -8.69 -2.84
N PHE A 352 4.00 -8.32 -4.09
CA PHE A 352 5.04 -7.63 -4.86
C PHE A 352 5.31 -6.23 -4.32
N LEU A 353 4.27 -5.47 -3.97
CA LEU A 353 4.44 -4.15 -3.36
C LEU A 353 5.22 -4.25 -2.04
N PHE A 354 4.89 -5.23 -1.21
CA PHE A 354 5.57 -5.47 0.07
C PHE A 354 7.02 -5.91 -0.13
N ALA A 355 7.28 -6.87 -1.03
CA ALA A 355 8.62 -7.35 -1.35
C ALA A 355 9.52 -6.25 -1.94
N LEU A 356 8.98 -5.41 -2.83
CA LEU A 356 9.70 -4.25 -3.40
C LEU A 356 10.13 -3.28 -2.30
N ALA A 357 9.20 -2.93 -1.40
CA ALA A 357 9.48 -2.00 -0.31
C ALA A 357 10.57 -2.52 0.64
N LEU A 358 10.46 -3.79 1.05
CA LEU A 358 11.47 -4.43 1.90
C LEU A 358 12.81 -4.57 1.16
N GLY A 359 12.80 -4.87 -0.14
CA GLY A 359 13.99 -4.99 -0.97
C GLY A 359 14.76 -3.67 -1.04
N PHE A 360 14.07 -2.55 -1.28
CA PHE A 360 14.68 -1.21 -1.24
C PHE A 360 15.14 -0.83 0.17
N ALA A 361 14.38 -1.19 1.21
CA ALA A 361 14.79 -0.99 2.59
C ALA A 361 16.11 -1.74 2.90
N ALA A 362 16.28 -2.94 2.34
CA ALA A 362 17.50 -3.70 2.46
C ALA A 362 18.67 -3.08 1.68
N ALA A 363 18.46 -2.76 0.39
CA ALA A 363 19.48 -2.25 -0.52
C ALA A 363 20.04 -0.89 -0.07
N GLY A 364 19.16 0.03 0.32
CA GLY A 364 19.53 1.44 0.52
C GLY A 364 19.72 2.19 -0.80
N PHE A 365 19.98 3.49 -0.68
CA PHE A 365 20.18 4.38 -1.82
C PHE A 365 21.68 4.59 -2.11
N PRO A 366 22.10 4.61 -3.38
CA PRO A 366 23.48 4.95 -3.75
C PRO A 366 23.83 6.41 -3.40
N GLN A 367 25.10 6.68 -3.07
CA GLN A 367 25.56 8.03 -2.73
C GLN A 367 25.86 8.91 -3.97
N GLU A 368 25.68 10.22 -3.77
CA GLU A 368 26.16 11.42 -4.49
C GLU A 368 25.82 11.73 -5.95
N THR A 369 25.71 10.81 -6.90
CA THR A 369 25.65 11.23 -8.34
C THR A 369 24.60 10.58 -9.23
N ARG A 370 23.86 9.58 -8.74
CA ARG A 370 22.97 8.78 -9.62
C ARG A 370 21.56 8.59 -9.13
N ILE A 371 21.10 9.31 -8.10
CA ILE A 371 19.68 9.28 -7.74
C ILE A 371 18.93 10.00 -8.85
N ILE A 372 18.25 9.21 -9.69
CA ILE A 372 17.41 9.54 -10.86
C ILE A 372 17.76 10.90 -11.50
N PRO A 373 18.38 10.95 -12.69
CA PRO A 373 18.48 12.21 -13.42
C PRO A 373 17.05 12.71 -13.68
N VAL A 374 16.68 13.76 -12.94
CA VAL A 374 15.46 14.52 -13.18
C VAL A 374 15.80 15.44 -14.34
N SER A 375 15.73 14.90 -15.55
CA SER A 375 15.82 15.65 -16.81
C SER A 375 14.46 15.72 -17.45
#